data_AF-X6CYF7-F1
#
_entry.id   AF-X6CYF7-F1
#
_cell.length_a   1.000
_cell.length_b   1.000
_cell.length_c   1.000
_cell.angle_alpha   90.00
_cell.angle_beta   90.00
_cell.angle_gamma   90.00
#
_symmetry.space_group_name_H-M   'P 1'
#
loop_
_entity.id
_entity.type
_entity.pdbx_description
1 polymer ?
#
loop_
_entity_poly.entity_id
_entity_poly.type
_entity_poly.pdbx_seq_one_letter_code
_entity_poly.pdbx_strand_id
1 'polypeptide(L)' 'MVSKRIEREVLLVELTEKDRQLLALMQKNAREPVASLARQLGVSRTALQERIQKL' A
#
# COMPACT_ATOMS: atom_id res chain seq x y z
N MET A 1 -22.82 24.17 -11.71
CA MET A 1 -23.40 23.34 -10.63
C MET A 1 -23.51 21.88 -11.09
N VAL A 2 -22.40 21.13 -11.17
CA VAL A 2 -22.43 19.63 -11.28
C VAL A 2 -21.17 18.95 -10.69
N SER A 3 -20.11 19.66 -10.26
CA SER A 3 -18.87 19.04 -9.76
C SER A 3 -18.92 18.45 -8.34
N LYS A 4 -20.08 17.96 -7.86
CA LYS A 4 -20.24 17.37 -6.51
C LYS A 4 -20.60 15.88 -6.54
N ARG A 5 -19.99 15.09 -7.42
CA ARG A 5 -20.28 13.63 -7.52
C ARG A 5 -19.07 12.71 -7.26
N ILE A 6 -17.93 13.24 -6.82
CA ILE A 6 -16.75 12.45 -6.41
C ILE A 6 -16.35 12.77 -4.95
N GLU A 7 -17.33 12.84 -4.04
CA GLU A 7 -17.07 13.01 -2.59
C GLU A 7 -17.63 11.83 -1.77
N ARG A 8 -18.04 10.73 -2.40
CA ARG A 8 -18.61 9.58 -1.69
C ARG A 8 -17.67 8.38 -1.77
N GLU A 9 -17.19 8.00 -0.59
CA GLU A 9 -16.30 6.88 -0.25
C GLU A 9 -14.81 7.07 -0.53
N VAL A 10 -14.21 8.14 -0.01
CA VAL A 10 -12.89 7.94 0.58
C VAL A 10 -13.14 7.39 1.98
N LEU A 11 -13.33 6.06 2.07
CA LEU A 11 -13.14 5.37 3.34
C LEU A 11 -11.69 5.72 3.72
N LEU A 12 -11.50 6.51 4.78
CA LEU A 12 -10.18 6.90 5.28
C LEU A 12 -9.46 5.62 5.74
N VAL A 13 -8.87 4.90 4.80
CA VAL A 13 -7.91 3.84 5.10
C VAL A 13 -6.71 4.57 5.66
N GLU A 14 -6.61 4.60 6.98
CA GLU A 14 -5.45 5.11 7.70
C GLU A 14 -4.24 4.25 7.30
N LEU A 15 -3.54 4.69 6.26
CA LEU A 15 -2.32 4.04 5.80
C LEU A 15 -1.27 4.18 6.89
N THR A 16 -0.73 3.06 7.34
CA THR A 16 0.41 3.09 8.24
C THR A 16 1.65 3.56 7.49
N GLU A 17 2.67 3.99 8.23
CA GLU A 17 3.92 4.43 7.61
C GLU A 17 4.57 3.34 6.75
N LYS A 18 4.43 2.08 7.16
CA LYS A 18 4.92 0.94 6.39
C LYS A 18 4.14 0.72 5.10
N ASP A 19 2.85 1.06 5.07
CA ASP A 19 2.03 0.95 3.86
C ASP A 19 2.42 2.04 2.86
N ARG A 20 2.70 3.26 3.34
CA ARG A 20 3.26 4.32 2.50
C ARG A 20 4.62 3.95 1.92
N GLN A 21 5.50 3.37 2.73
CA GLN A 21 6.81 2.87 2.26
C GLN A 21 6.65 1.76 1.21
N LEU A 22 5.73 0.82 1.44
CA LEU A 22 5.41 -0.23 0.47
C LEU A 22 4.92 0.35 -0.86
N LEU A 23 3.96 1.28 -0.82
CA LEU A 23 3.45 1.94 -2.02
C LEU A 23 4.56 2.66 -2.78
N ALA A 24 5.47 3.35 -2.08
CA ALA A 24 6.61 4.01 -2.70
C ALA A 24 7.57 3.02 -3.37
N LEU A 25 7.82 1.85 -2.76
CA LEU A 25 8.64 0.80 -3.36
C LEU A 25 7.96 0.19 -4.60
N MET A 26 6.66 -0.08 -4.52
CA MET A 26 5.89 -0.62 -5.65
C MET A 26 5.78 0.37 -6.81
N GLN A 27 5.68 1.68 -6.53
CA GLN A 27 5.71 2.71 -7.55
C GLN A 27 7.06 2.74 -8.29
N LYS A 28 8.17 2.46 -7.59
CA LYS A 28 9.50 2.34 -8.22
C LYS A 28 9.63 1.08 -9.06
N ASN A 29 9.13 -0.06 -8.57
CA ASN A 29 9.15 -1.32 -9.29
C ASN A 29 8.04 -2.28 -8.83
N ALA A 30 6.90 -2.25 -9.53
CA ALA A 30 5.76 -3.10 -9.20
C ALA A 30 6.00 -4.60 -9.46
N ARG A 31 7.07 -4.97 -10.20
CA ARG A 31 7.44 -6.36 -10.47
C ARG A 31 8.41 -6.92 -9.44
N GLU A 32 8.80 -6.14 -8.45
CA GLU A 32 9.72 -6.59 -7.41
C GLU A 32 9.09 -7.73 -6.58
N PRO A 33 9.82 -8.84 -6.33
CA PRO A 33 9.28 -9.94 -5.54
C PRO A 33 8.92 -9.51 -4.11
N VAL A 34 7.81 -10.03 -3.60
CA VAL A 34 7.31 -9.76 -2.23
C VAL A 34 8.38 -10.04 -1.16
N ALA A 35 9.22 -11.06 -1.33
CA ALA A 35 10.29 -11.36 -0.40
C ALA A 35 11.39 -10.27 -0.35
N SER A 36 11.66 -9.61 -1.48
CA SER A 36 12.62 -8.50 -1.55
C SER A 36 12.05 -7.26 -0.88
N LEU A 37 10.81 -6.90 -1.21
CA LEU A 37 10.08 -5.79 -0.58
C LEU A 37 10.01 -5.98 0.95
N ALA A 38 9.73 -7.20 1.43
CA ALA A 38 9.65 -7.50 2.86
C ALA A 38 10.99 -7.28 3.57
N ARG A 39 12.10 -7.67 2.93
CA ARG A 39 13.46 -7.41 3.45
C ARG A 39 13.77 -5.92 3.50
N GLN A 40 13.44 -5.17 2.45
CA GLN A 40 13.63 -3.72 2.41
C GLN A 40 12.81 -3.00 3.49
N LEU A 41 11.59 -3.48 3.77
CA LEU A 41 10.71 -2.95 4.80
C LEU A 41 11.02 -3.47 6.21
N GLY A 42 11.90 -4.47 6.37
CA GLY A 42 12.23 -5.07 7.65
C GLY A 42 11.08 -5.85 8.30
N VAL A 43 10.20 -6.45 7.49
CA VAL A 43 9.04 -7.22 7.94
C VAL A 43 9.09 -8.66 7.42
N SER A 44 8.29 -9.55 8.02
CA SER A 44 8.15 -10.90 7.48
C SER A 44 7.38 -10.88 6.14
N ARG A 45 7.62 -11.89 5.29
CA ARG A 45 6.89 -12.03 4.02
C ARG A 45 5.38 -12.10 4.24
N THR A 46 4.94 -12.85 5.25
CA THR A 46 3.52 -12.99 5.60
C THR A 46 2.92 -11.65 6.04
N ALA A 47 3.62 -10.89 6.88
CA ALA A 47 3.14 -9.57 7.30
C ALA A 47 3.03 -8.59 6.12
N LEU A 48 3.93 -8.68 5.14
CA LEU A 48 3.81 -7.89 3.92
C LEU A 48 2.63 -8.33 3.05
N GLN A 49 2.40 -9.64 2.92
CA GLN A 49 1.25 -10.16 2.16
C GLN A 49 -0.08 -9.72 2.77
N GLU A 50 -0.22 -9.79 4.10
CA GLU A 50 -1.42 -9.31 4.79
C GLU A 50 -1.65 -7.81 4.59
N ARG A 51 -0.57 -7.01 4.55
CA ARG A 51 -0.66 -5.58 4.23
C ARG A 51 -1.15 -5.35 2.81
N ILE A 52 -0.57 -6.03 1.83
CA ILE A 52 -1.02 -5.95 0.42
C ILE A 52 -2.49 -6.34 0.27
N GLN A 53 -2.96 -7.34 1.01
CA GLN A 53 -4.35 -7.76 0.97
C GLN A 53 -5.34 -6.75 1.58
N LYS A 54 -4.87 -5.86 2.46
CA LYS A 54 -5.69 -4.83 3.13
C LYS A 54 -5.73 -3.51 2.37
N LEU A 55 -4.80 -3.31 1.42
CA LEU A 55 -4.70 -2.13 0.54
C LEU A 55 -5.48 -2.36 -0.75
#